data_AF-A0A5C4JMI5-F1
#
_entry.id   AF-A0A5C4JMI5-F1
#
_cell.length_a   1.000
_cell.length_b   1.000
_cell.length_c   1.000
_cell.angle_alpha   90.00
_cell.angle_beta   90.00
_cell.angle_gamma   90.00
#
_symmetry.space_group_name_H-M   'P 1'
#
loop_
_entity.id
_entity.type
_entity.pdbx_description
1 polymer ?
#
loop_
_entity_poly.entity_id
_entity_poly.type
_entity_poly.pdbx_seq_one_letter_code
_entity_poly.pdbx_strand_id
1 'polypeptide(L)'
;MSGEQCSLVAARSKARKARFDRKRPSARQRGYTRQWERESKAFLADYPVCVRCGEPSELVDHIKAHKGNQQLFWDRTNWQPLCHHCHNSAKQSEERRKS
;
A
#
# COMPACT_ATOMS: atom_id res chain seq x y z
N MET A 1 30.90 21.88 2.29
CA MET A 1 29.73 22.44 1.60
C MET A 1 28.46 21.86 2.24
N SER A 2 28.06 22.50 3.35
CA SER A 2 26.70 22.63 3.92
C SER A 2 25.66 21.53 3.64
N GLY A 3 25.55 20.55 4.56
CA GLY A 3 24.41 19.62 4.68
C GLY A 3 23.30 20.11 5.63
N GLU A 4 23.35 21.34 6.12
CA GLU A 4 22.28 21.93 6.94
C GLU A 4 21.12 22.42 6.07
N GLN A 5 20.36 21.48 5.51
CA GLN A 5 18.99 21.77 5.07
C GLN A 5 18.01 21.51 6.23
N CYS A 6 18.05 22.46 7.16
CA CYS A 6 16.92 23.26 7.61
C CYS A 6 15.68 22.52 8.16
N SER A 7 15.53 22.52 9.49
CA SER A 7 14.33 22.12 10.24
C SER A 7 13.01 22.72 9.70
N LEU A 8 13.06 23.89 9.05
CA LEU A 8 11.91 24.51 8.40
C LEU A 8 11.39 23.70 7.20
N VAL A 9 12.27 23.04 6.44
CA VAL A 9 11.88 22.17 5.31
C VAL A 9 11.18 20.91 5.81
N ALA A 10 11.66 20.33 6.92
CA ALA A 10 11.00 19.21 7.59
C ALA A 10 9.63 19.62 8.14
N ALA A 11 9.53 20.79 8.79
CA ALA A 11 8.27 21.33 9.29
C ALA A 11 7.25 21.58 8.16
N ARG A 12 7.68 22.17 7.04
CA ARG A 12 6.84 22.39 5.85
C ARG A 12 6.34 21.08 5.24
N SER A 13 7.21 20.07 5.17
CA SER A 13 6.86 18.74 4.68
C SER A 13 5.84 18.04 5.59
N LYS A 14 6.02 18.11 6.91
CA LYS A 14 5.06 17.62 7.91
C LYS A 14 3.70 18.30 7.78
N ALA A 15 3.67 19.63 7.62
CA ALA A 15 2.44 20.39 7.44
C ALA A 15 1.72 20.07 6.11
N ARG A 16 2.45 19.82 5.02
CA ARG A 16 1.88 19.36 3.74
C ARG A 16 1.24 17.98 3.90
N LYS A 17 1.97 17.03 4.51
CA LYS A 17 1.46 15.67 4.77
C LYS A 17 0.22 15.70 5.66
N ALA A 18 0.23 16.47 6.75
CA ALA A 18 -0.92 16.60 7.65
C ALA A 18 -2.17 17.15 6.94
N ARG A 19 -2.01 18.16 6.06
CA ARG A 19 -3.13 18.69 5.26
C ARG A 19 -3.72 17.66 4.32
N PHE A 20 -2.89 16.83 3.70
CA PHE A 20 -3.34 15.75 2.83
C PHE A 20 -4.05 14.65 3.66
N ASP A 21 -3.42 14.21 4.75
CA ASP A 21 -3.94 13.15 5.62
C ASP A 21 -5.29 13.53 6.25
N ARG A 22 -5.56 14.82 6.53
CA ARG A 22 -6.86 15.32 7.01
C ARG A 22 -8.03 15.03 6.06
N LYS A 23 -7.77 14.95 4.75
CA LYS A 23 -8.78 14.63 3.73
C LYS A 23 -8.88 13.12 3.46
N ARG A 24 -8.00 12.31 4.05
CA ARG A 24 -7.94 10.87 3.80
C ARG A 24 -8.97 10.15 4.68
N PRO A 25 -9.89 9.36 4.09
CA PRO A 25 -10.82 8.56 4.87
C PRO A 25 -10.08 7.57 5.79
N SER A 26 -10.73 7.21 6.91
CA SER A 26 -10.18 6.24 7.86
C SER A 26 -9.92 4.88 7.19
N ALA A 27 -9.03 4.06 7.75
CA ALA A 27 -8.73 2.73 7.20
C ALA A 27 -10.00 1.88 7.00
N ARG A 28 -10.91 1.92 7.98
CA ARG A 28 -12.20 1.22 7.89
C ARG A 28 -13.08 1.74 6.75
N GLN A 29 -13.15 3.05 6.55
CA GLN A 29 -13.86 3.65 5.42
C GLN A 29 -13.23 3.33 4.06
N ARG A 30 -11.93 3.03 4.03
CA ARG A 30 -11.20 2.63 2.81
C ARG A 30 -11.34 1.14 2.47
N GLY A 31 -12.08 0.35 3.25
CA GLY A 31 -12.31 -1.08 2.98
C GLY A 31 -11.49 -2.04 3.86
N TYR A 32 -10.53 -1.55 4.65
CA TYR A 32 -9.73 -2.36 5.58
C TYR A 32 -10.57 -2.72 6.84
N THR A 33 -11.48 -3.66 6.65
CA THR A 33 -12.41 -4.16 7.67
C THR A 33 -12.04 -5.59 8.08
N ARG A 34 -12.75 -6.16 9.07
CA ARG A 34 -12.62 -7.59 9.43
C ARG A 34 -12.93 -8.53 8.26
N GLN A 35 -13.78 -8.09 7.32
CA GLN A 35 -14.05 -8.84 6.09
C GLN A 35 -12.79 -8.90 5.23
N TRP A 36 -12.09 -7.77 5.07
CA TRP A 36 -10.83 -7.74 4.33
C TRP A 36 -9.79 -8.66 4.97
N GLU A 37 -9.62 -8.62 6.29
CA GLU A 37 -8.69 -9.50 7.01
C GLU A 37 -8.99 -11.00 6.77
N ARG A 38 -10.27 -11.37 6.73
CA ARG A 38 -10.68 -12.75 6.44
C ARG A 38 -10.34 -13.15 5.00
N GLU A 39 -10.74 -12.32 4.04
CA GLU A 39 -10.58 -12.61 2.62
C GLU A 39 -9.11 -12.57 2.19
N SER A 40 -8.31 -11.65 2.72
CA SER A 40 -6.88 -11.57 2.44
C SER A 40 -6.13 -12.77 2.99
N LYS A 41 -6.49 -13.25 4.18
CA LYS A 41 -5.93 -14.47 4.76
C LYS A 41 -6.30 -15.71 3.93
N ALA A 42 -7.54 -15.81 3.48
CA ALA A 42 -7.96 -16.91 2.60
C ALA A 42 -7.18 -16.88 1.28
N PHE A 43 -7.04 -15.70 0.66
CA PHE A 43 -6.25 -15.54 -0.55
C PHE A 43 -4.78 -15.94 -0.36
N LEU A 44 -4.14 -15.54 0.75
CA LEU A 44 -2.74 -15.94 1.03
C LEU A 44 -2.58 -17.43 1.29
N ALA A 45 -3.63 -18.13 1.72
CA ALA A 45 -3.60 -19.59 1.85
C ALA A 45 -3.59 -20.28 0.47
N ASP A 46 -4.33 -19.74 -0.50
CA ASP A 46 -4.36 -20.25 -1.88
C ASP A 46 -3.10 -19.86 -2.68
N TYR A 47 -2.50 -18.71 -2.34
CA TYR A 47 -1.33 -18.15 -3.02
C TYR A 47 -0.18 -17.90 -2.03
N PRO A 48 0.51 -18.95 -1.55
CA PRO A 48 1.48 -18.85 -0.45
C PRO A 48 2.83 -18.24 -0.86
N VAL A 49 3.04 -17.93 -2.14
CA VAL A 49 4.31 -17.46 -2.69
C VAL A 49 4.16 -16.09 -3.35
N CYS A 50 5.15 -15.24 -3.09
CA CYS A 50 5.29 -13.91 -3.64
C CYS A 50 5.45 -14.00 -5.16
N VAL A 51 4.55 -13.34 -5.90
CA VAL A 51 4.53 -13.38 -7.37
C VAL A 51 5.79 -12.78 -8.02
N ARG A 52 6.59 -12.02 -7.26
CA ARG A 52 7.79 -11.34 -7.77
C ARG A 52 9.08 -12.10 -7.57
N CYS A 53 9.24 -12.77 -6.43
CA CYS A 53 10.52 -13.37 -6.04
C CYS A 53 10.42 -14.84 -5.63
N GLY A 54 9.22 -15.41 -5.53
CA GLY A 54 9.02 -16.82 -5.14
C GLY A 54 9.15 -17.13 -3.65
N GLU A 55 9.54 -16.15 -2.82
CA GLU A 55 9.56 -16.27 -1.35
C GLU A 55 8.14 -16.36 -0.77
N PRO A 56 7.94 -16.82 0.48
CA PRO A 56 6.63 -16.81 1.12
C PRO A 56 5.94 -15.45 1.06
N SER A 57 4.66 -15.43 0.70
CA SER A 57 3.85 -14.22 0.70
C SER A 57 3.32 -13.93 2.09
N GLU A 58 3.35 -12.65 2.48
CA GLU A 58 2.94 -12.20 3.81
C GLU A 58 1.76 -11.21 3.77
N LEU A 59 1.56 -10.57 2.62
CA LEU A 59 0.50 -9.58 2.44
C LEU A 59 -0.12 -9.65 1.04
N VAL A 60 -1.37 -9.18 0.97
CA VAL A 60 -2.09 -8.96 -0.28
C VAL A 60 -1.96 -7.49 -0.66
N ASP A 61 -1.49 -7.25 -1.88
CA ASP A 61 -1.41 -5.92 -2.49
C ASP A 61 -2.41 -5.79 -3.64
N HIS A 62 -2.87 -4.56 -3.90
CA HIS A 62 -3.70 -4.26 -5.07
C HIS A 62 -2.81 -3.90 -6.26
N ILE A 63 -2.86 -4.69 -7.34
CA ILE A 63 -2.08 -4.47 -8.57
C ILE A 63 -2.31 -3.04 -9.09
N LYS A 64 -3.58 -2.65 -9.22
CA LYS A 64 -4.03 -1.28 -9.49
C LYS A 64 -4.54 -0.65 -8.21
N ALA A 65 -3.97 0.51 -7.85
CA ALA A 65 -4.43 1.28 -6.71
C ALA A 65 -5.92 1.63 -6.84
N HIS A 66 -6.73 1.17 -5.90
CA HIS A 66 -8.19 1.31 -5.96
C HIS A 66 -8.68 2.76 -5.85
N LYS A 67 -7.90 3.67 -5.26
CA LYS A 67 -8.22 5.11 -5.09
C LYS A 67 -9.64 5.40 -4.54
N GLY A 68 -10.19 4.49 -3.75
CA GLY A 68 -11.55 4.59 -3.19
C GLY A 68 -12.65 3.87 -3.98
N ASN A 69 -12.34 3.30 -5.14
CA ASN A 69 -13.26 2.43 -5.87
C ASN A 69 -13.37 1.06 -5.15
N GLN A 70 -14.54 0.78 -4.57
CA GLN A 70 -14.76 -0.44 -3.81
C GLN A 70 -14.88 -1.70 -4.68
N GLN A 71 -15.37 -1.60 -5.92
CA GLN A 71 -15.38 -2.76 -6.83
C GLN A 71 -13.95 -3.19 -7.14
N LEU A 72 -13.07 -2.23 -7.45
CA LEU A 72 -11.66 -2.51 -7.72
C LEU A 72 -10.88 -2.95 -6.47
N PHE A 73 -11.34 -2.56 -5.27
CA PHE A 73 -10.79 -3.02 -3.99
C PHE A 73 -11.10 -4.50 -3.73
N TRP A 74 -12.33 -4.93 -4.02
CA TRP A 74 -12.82 -6.30 -3.79
C TRP A 74 -12.60 -7.25 -4.97
N ASP A 75 -12.14 -6.74 -6.10
CA ASP A 75 -11.76 -7.54 -7.26
C ASP A 75 -10.51 -8.38 -6.95
N ARG A 76 -10.71 -9.69 -6.74
CA ARG A 76 -9.62 -10.63 -6.48
C ARG A 76 -8.63 -10.74 -7.64
N THR A 77 -9.02 -10.43 -8.87
CA THR A 77 -8.10 -10.40 -10.02
C THR A 77 -7.15 -9.20 -9.95
N ASN A 78 -7.51 -8.19 -9.17
CA ASN A 78 -6.65 -7.05 -8.85
C ASN A 78 -5.78 -7.29 -7.60
N TRP A 79 -5.82 -8.47 -6.99
CA TRP A 79 -4.99 -8.82 -5.84
C TRP A 79 -3.72 -9.54 -6.28
N GLN A 80 -2.61 -9.31 -5.58
CA GLN A 80 -1.38 -10.05 -5.78
C GLN A 80 -0.73 -10.42 -4.43
N PRO A 81 -0.18 -11.64 -4.28
CA PRO A 81 0.56 -12.06 -3.11
C PRO A 81 1.98 -11.48 -3.16
N LEU A 82 2.41 -10.80 -2.09
CA LEU A 82 3.77 -10.25 -1.99
C LEU A 82 4.40 -10.55 -0.62
N CYS A 83 5.72 -10.65 -0.59
CA CYS A 83 6.50 -10.57 0.65
C CYS A 83 6.71 -9.11 1.05
N HIS A 84 7.05 -8.85 2.32
CA HIS A 84 7.28 -7.48 2.79
C HIS A 84 8.40 -6.76 2.02
N HIS A 85 9.45 -7.49 1.62
CA HIS A 85 10.57 -6.91 0.87
C HIS A 85 10.11 -6.34 -0.47
N CYS A 86 9.48 -7.16 -1.33
CA CYS A 86 9.04 -6.73 -2.65
C CYS A 86 7.92 -5.69 -2.61
N HIS A 87 7.05 -5.75 -1.60
CA HIS A 87 6.04 -4.72 -1.37
C HIS A 87 6.69 -3.37 -1.06
N ASN A 88 7.64 -3.32 -0.12
CA ASN A 88 8.23 -2.06 0.33
C ASN A 88 9.27 -1.47 -0.64
N SER A 89 9.86 -2.29 -1.51
CA SER A 89 10.87 -1.86 -2.49
C SER A 89 10.27 -1.68 -3.89
N ALA A 90 10.10 -2.78 -4.62
CA ALA A 90 9.79 -2.78 -6.04
C ALA A 90 8.40 -2.21 -6.32
N LYS A 91 7.38 -2.62 -5.55
CA LYS A 91 6.03 -2.10 -5.71
C LYS A 91 5.95 -0.60 -5.38
N GLN A 92 6.49 -0.17 -4.24
CA GLN A 92 6.52 1.25 -3.88
C GLN A 92 7.31 2.12 -4.88
N SER A 93 8.33 1.56 -5.55
CA SER A 93 9.07 2.25 -6.60
C SER A 93 8.22 2.41 -7.87
N GLU A 94 7.52 1.35 -8.28
CA GLU A 94 6.61 1.39 -9.43
C GLU A 94 5.44 2.33 -9.24
N GLU A 95 4.84 2.37 -8.04
CA GLU A 95 3.75 3.29 -7.72
C GLU A 95 4.18 4.74 -7.84
N ARG A 96 5.40 5.07 -7.36
CA ARG A 96 5.97 6.42 -7.48
C ARG A 96 6.28 6.83 -8.92
N ARG A 97 6.62 5.88 -9.79
CA ARG A 97 6.84 6.15 -11.22
C ARG A 97 5.52 6.36 -11.99
N LYS A 98 4.42 5.80 -11.49
CA LYS A 98 3.08 5.85 -12.10
C LYS A 98 2.19 6.95 -11.53
N SER A 99 2.64 7.69 -10.51
CA SER A 99 1.87 8.70 -9.78
C SER A 99 2.02 10.11 -10.33
#